data_AF-A0A9P4UY21-F1
#
_entry.id   AF-A0A9P4UY21-F1
#
_cell.length_a   1.000
_cell.length_b   1.000
_cell.length_c   1.000
_cell.angle_alpha   90.00
_cell.angle_beta   90.00
_cell.angle_gamma   90.00
#
_symmetry.space_group_name_H-M   'P 1'
#
loop_
_entity.id
_entity.type
_entity.pdbx_description
1 polymer ?
#
loop_
_entity_poly.entity_id
_entity_poly.type
_entity_poly.pdbx_seq_one_letter_code
_entity_poly.pdbx_strand_id
1 'polypeptide(L)'
;MSNSSDVAWSSLVSRSIAAWDDLISDEQPVPIDLHKNLLREYHSLDEFLVESPKLLTFWFFQRRSAFISQKRFKKWSREDLDDLVLIPASPGYVWRTDCFFVSHFWRSREHPDPDGTTLRLHQAELEPQTWSYIWVDWTCMPQHPRSPSEQKYFSRGLRTMSGIIRNTGFIYFYPPFKPRLWILYEIAEYHLTCVGGIQKTPDIEPFLQHINEMIEKGVLETLAKHHYDCYEDYDRQFLTSWLELLVLFRRLEINIDFIRKIMDHMTWFNVLGDQVYPGLKLNRYEGRLVYLGNELTFTPFPKWEDEPDSLDLMAQCREGMIVL
;
A
#
# COMPACT_ATOMS: atom_id res chain seq x y z
N MET A 1 -23.85 26.14 -15.43
CA MET A 1 -23.66 24.73 -15.85
C MET A 1 -22.50 24.19 -15.03
N SER A 2 -22.74 23.36 -14.02
CA SER A 2 -21.64 22.71 -13.31
C SER A 2 -20.94 21.76 -14.27
N ASN A 3 -19.61 21.74 -14.26
CA ASN A 3 -18.85 20.88 -15.14
C ASN A 3 -19.12 19.41 -14.75
N SER A 4 -19.24 18.50 -15.72
CA SER A 4 -19.56 17.08 -15.45
C SER A 4 -18.52 16.42 -14.52
N SER A 5 -17.27 16.90 -14.57
CA SER A 5 -16.18 16.50 -13.68
C SER A 5 -16.44 16.80 -12.20
N ASP A 6 -17.07 17.94 -11.92
CA ASP A 6 -17.25 18.44 -10.55
C ASP A 6 -18.36 17.65 -9.85
N VAL A 7 -19.36 17.22 -10.62
CA VAL A 7 -20.44 16.34 -10.17
C VAL A 7 -19.90 14.95 -9.83
N ALA A 8 -19.04 14.38 -10.69
CA ALA A 8 -18.44 13.07 -10.46
C ALA A 8 -17.54 13.06 -9.21
N TRP A 9 -16.71 14.10 -9.04
CA TRP A 9 -15.90 14.28 -7.82
C TRP A 9 -16.76 14.40 -6.55
N SER A 10 -17.77 15.27 -6.57
CA SER A 10 -18.66 15.46 -5.41
C SER A 10 -19.42 14.17 -5.03
N SER A 11 -19.83 13.39 -6.04
CA SER A 11 -20.44 12.07 -5.87
C SER A 11 -19.47 11.09 -5.20
N LEU A 12 -18.22 11.03 -5.66
CA LEU A 12 -17.17 10.21 -5.03
C LEU A 12 -16.94 10.60 -3.58
N VAL A 13 -16.76 11.90 -3.27
CA VAL A 13 -16.54 12.38 -1.90
C VAL A 13 -17.70 11.99 -0.98
N SER A 14 -18.94 12.27 -1.40
CA SER A 14 -20.13 11.96 -0.60
C SER A 14 -20.26 10.47 -0.32
N ARG A 15 -20.02 9.64 -1.34
CA ARG A 15 -20.05 8.18 -1.23
C ARG A 15 -18.92 7.64 -0.35
N SER A 16 -17.73 8.23 -0.43
CA SER A 16 -16.58 7.87 0.41
C SER A 16 -16.87 8.15 1.88
N ILE A 17 -17.40 9.33 2.19
CA ILE A 17 -17.77 9.71 3.56
C ILE A 17 -18.83 8.75 4.13
N ALA A 18 -19.86 8.40 3.33
CA ALA A 18 -20.88 7.45 3.75
C ALA A 18 -20.28 6.04 4.00
N ALA A 19 -19.34 5.61 3.15
CA ALA A 19 -18.64 4.34 3.31
C ALA A 19 -17.86 4.25 4.63
N TRP A 20 -17.38 5.37 5.18
CA TRP A 20 -16.64 5.36 6.44
C TRP A 20 -17.55 5.14 7.65
N ASP A 21 -18.79 5.64 7.59
CA ASP A 21 -19.76 5.46 8.66
C ASP A 21 -20.11 3.96 8.83
N ASP A 22 -20.00 3.16 7.77
CA ASP A 22 -20.19 1.70 7.81
C ASP A 22 -18.92 0.93 8.27
N LEU A 23 -17.73 1.52 8.13
CA LEU A 23 -16.44 0.86 8.41
C LEU A 23 -15.93 1.10 9.84
N ILE A 24 -16.32 2.21 10.46
CA ILE A 24 -15.81 2.62 11.77
C ILE A 24 -16.65 1.95 12.86
N SER A 25 -15.97 1.29 13.80
CA SER A 25 -16.59 0.83 15.04
C SER A 25 -16.71 2.00 16.04
N ASP A 26 -17.82 2.06 16.77
CA ASP A 26 -18.09 3.03 17.86
C ASP A 26 -16.98 3.05 18.94
N GLU A 27 -16.14 2.01 19.00
CA GLU A 27 -15.11 1.84 20.02
C GLU A 27 -13.79 2.58 19.73
N GLN A 28 -13.58 3.12 18.52
CA GLN A 28 -12.32 3.81 18.19
C GLN A 28 -12.48 5.33 18.16
N PRO A 29 -11.63 6.09 18.88
CA PRO A 29 -11.59 7.55 18.82
C PRO A 29 -10.89 7.99 17.52
N VAL A 30 -11.53 7.74 16.39
CA VAL A 30 -11.09 8.24 15.10
C VAL A 30 -11.55 9.69 14.97
N PRO A 31 -10.68 10.64 14.57
CA PRO A 31 -11.09 12.02 14.32
C PRO A 31 -11.86 12.10 12.99
N ILE A 32 -13.03 11.44 12.94
CA ILE A 32 -13.80 11.22 11.73
C ILE A 32 -14.19 12.55 11.07
N ASP A 33 -14.59 13.53 11.88
CA ASP A 33 -14.98 14.85 11.38
C ASP A 33 -13.79 15.60 10.77
N LEU A 34 -12.58 15.45 11.34
CA LEU A 34 -11.37 16.02 10.76
C LEU A 34 -11.11 15.42 9.37
N HIS A 35 -11.19 14.10 9.23
CA HIS A 35 -10.95 13.43 7.94
C HIS A 35 -12.05 13.75 6.91
N LYS A 36 -13.32 13.85 7.35
CA LYS A 36 -14.45 14.27 6.52
C LYS A 36 -14.26 15.70 6.00
N ASN A 37 -13.82 16.60 6.87
CA ASN A 37 -13.55 17.99 6.49
C ASN A 37 -12.36 18.08 5.52
N LEU A 38 -11.27 17.38 5.82
CA LEU A 38 -10.09 17.35 4.95
C LEU A 38 -10.41 16.85 3.54
N LEU A 39 -11.22 15.79 3.38
CA LEU A 39 -11.59 15.33 2.05
C LEU A 39 -12.48 16.34 1.30
N ARG A 40 -13.32 17.09 2.02
CA ARG A 40 -14.20 18.12 1.44
C ARG A 40 -13.46 19.40 1.04
N GLU A 41 -12.26 19.62 1.56
CA GLU A 41 -11.42 20.77 1.17
C GLU A 41 -10.99 20.69 -0.31
N TYR A 42 -10.88 19.49 -0.87
CA TYR A 42 -10.58 19.32 -2.29
C TYR A 42 -11.84 19.54 -3.14
N HIS A 43 -11.78 20.46 -4.09
CA HIS A 43 -12.90 20.86 -4.94
C HIS A 43 -12.93 20.14 -6.30
N SER A 44 -11.85 19.44 -6.66
CA SER A 44 -11.78 18.64 -7.89
C SER A 44 -10.89 17.41 -7.73
N LEU A 45 -11.05 16.45 -8.63
CA LEU A 45 -10.17 15.28 -8.70
C LEU A 45 -8.72 15.71 -8.95
N ASP A 46 -8.46 16.66 -9.85
CA ASP A 46 -7.09 17.06 -10.17
C ASP A 46 -6.40 17.74 -8.97
N GLU A 47 -7.12 18.57 -8.21
CA GLU A 47 -6.63 19.13 -6.96
C GLU A 47 -6.30 18.03 -5.94
N PHE A 48 -7.20 17.08 -5.72
CA PHE A 48 -6.96 15.93 -4.85
C PHE A 48 -5.73 15.10 -5.29
N LEU A 49 -5.63 14.79 -6.59
CA LEU A 49 -4.52 14.01 -7.15
C LEU A 49 -3.17 14.75 -7.10
N VAL A 50 -3.15 16.08 -6.95
CA VAL A 50 -1.92 16.85 -6.73
C VAL A 50 -1.63 17.03 -5.24
N GLU A 51 -2.65 17.38 -4.44
CA GLU A 51 -2.51 17.96 -3.11
C GLU A 51 -2.87 17.04 -1.93
N SER A 52 -3.33 15.81 -2.20
CA SER A 52 -3.63 14.80 -1.15
C SER A 52 -2.40 14.17 -0.46
N PRO A 53 -1.47 14.98 0.09
CA PRO A 53 -0.75 14.51 1.27
C PRO A 53 -0.54 15.60 2.33
N LYS A 54 -1.20 16.77 2.24
CA LYS A 54 -0.91 17.89 3.18
C LYS A 54 -1.03 17.45 4.64
N LEU A 55 -1.99 16.57 4.95
CA LEU A 55 -2.18 16.02 6.31
C LEU A 55 -2.50 14.51 6.32
N LEU A 56 -3.14 13.97 5.28
CA LEU A 56 -3.57 12.58 5.23
C LEU A 56 -3.65 12.08 3.78
N THR A 57 -3.15 10.86 3.55
CA THR A 57 -3.34 10.15 2.27
C THR A 57 -4.70 9.45 2.25
N PHE A 58 -5.35 9.44 1.09
CA PHE A 58 -6.56 8.66 0.86
C PHE A 58 -6.31 7.69 -0.29
N TRP A 59 -6.75 6.45 -0.12
CA TRP A 59 -6.64 5.41 -1.12
C TRP A 59 -7.96 5.21 -1.85
N PHE A 60 -7.92 5.13 -3.17
CA PHE A 60 -9.05 4.57 -3.90
C PHE A 60 -9.19 3.09 -3.56
N PHE A 61 -10.43 2.66 -3.33
CA PHE A 61 -10.82 1.26 -3.28
C PHE A 61 -11.99 1.05 -4.22
N GLN A 62 -12.03 -0.11 -4.87
CA GLN A 62 -13.17 -0.56 -5.65
C GLN A 62 -14.26 -1.12 -4.75
N ARG A 63 -15.51 -0.73 -5.01
CA ARG A 63 -16.69 -1.26 -4.30
C ARG A 63 -16.94 -2.71 -4.67
N ARG A 64 -17.43 -3.50 -3.71
CA ARG A 64 -17.85 -4.90 -3.94
C ARG A 64 -18.71 -5.09 -5.18
N SER A 65 -19.78 -4.29 -5.34
CA SER A 65 -20.70 -4.43 -6.46
C SER A 65 -20.02 -4.24 -7.83
N ALA A 66 -19.05 -3.33 -7.92
CA ALA A 66 -18.28 -3.10 -9.14
C ALA A 66 -17.32 -4.26 -9.40
N PHE A 67 -16.63 -4.74 -8.36
CA PHE A 67 -15.70 -5.86 -8.48
C PHE A 67 -16.38 -7.17 -8.88
N ILE A 68 -17.55 -7.48 -8.32
CA ILE A 68 -18.28 -8.72 -8.63
C ILE A 68 -18.89 -8.68 -10.04
N SER A 69 -19.32 -7.51 -10.52
CA SER A 69 -19.99 -7.40 -11.83
C SER A 69 -19.03 -7.26 -13.02
N GLN A 70 -17.76 -6.90 -12.80
CA GLN A 70 -16.81 -6.72 -13.89
C GLN A 70 -16.39 -8.06 -14.52
N LYS A 71 -16.19 -8.08 -15.84
CA LYS A 71 -15.77 -9.29 -16.59
C LYS A 71 -14.24 -9.46 -16.67
N ARG A 72 -13.52 -8.37 -16.43
CA ARG A 72 -12.05 -8.25 -16.37
C ARG A 72 -11.72 -7.12 -15.40
N PHE A 73 -10.51 -7.11 -14.85
CA PHE A 73 -10.08 -5.98 -14.01
C PHE A 73 -10.22 -4.67 -14.80
N LYS A 74 -11.04 -3.75 -14.30
CA LYS A 74 -11.18 -2.44 -14.94
C LYS A 74 -9.91 -1.63 -14.68
N LYS A 75 -9.34 -1.07 -15.74
CA LYS A 75 -8.26 -0.09 -15.61
C LYS A 75 -8.82 1.14 -14.91
N TRP A 76 -8.05 1.70 -13.97
CA TRP A 76 -8.41 2.97 -13.35
C TRP A 76 -8.66 4.03 -14.41
N SER A 77 -9.72 4.81 -14.21
CA SER A 77 -10.16 5.86 -15.13
C SER A 77 -10.74 7.01 -14.33
N ARG A 78 -10.35 8.24 -14.67
CA ARG A 78 -10.97 9.46 -14.12
C ARG A 78 -12.43 9.63 -14.48
N GLU A 79 -12.92 8.90 -15.49
CA GLU A 79 -14.31 8.94 -15.94
C GLU A 79 -15.20 7.95 -15.19
N ASP A 80 -14.62 6.94 -14.52
CA ASP A 80 -15.35 5.82 -13.91
C ASP A 80 -15.29 5.83 -12.36
N LEU A 81 -15.50 7.00 -11.75
CA LEU A 81 -15.39 7.17 -10.28
C LEU A 81 -16.54 6.54 -9.47
N ASP A 82 -17.63 6.10 -10.12
CA ASP A 82 -18.79 5.52 -9.45
C ASP A 82 -18.55 4.13 -8.86
N ASP A 83 -17.54 3.45 -9.39
CA ASP A 83 -17.08 2.15 -8.92
C ASP A 83 -16.14 2.25 -7.71
N LEU A 84 -15.73 3.47 -7.36
CA LEU A 84 -14.69 3.73 -6.37
C LEU A 84 -15.22 4.46 -5.13
N VAL A 85 -14.46 4.32 -4.05
CA VAL A 85 -14.50 5.14 -2.83
C VAL A 85 -13.08 5.53 -2.44
N LEU A 86 -12.93 6.61 -1.69
CA LEU A 86 -11.69 7.01 -1.05
C LEU A 86 -11.72 6.58 0.41
N ILE A 87 -10.71 5.86 0.87
CA ILE A 87 -10.58 5.44 2.27
C ILE A 87 -9.33 6.09 2.86
N PRO A 88 -9.42 6.77 4.02
CA PRO A 88 -8.27 7.35 4.67
C PRO A 88 -7.22 6.30 5.01
N ALA A 89 -5.97 6.62 4.74
CA ALA A 89 -4.82 5.80 5.10
C ALA A 89 -4.45 6.03 6.57
N SER A 90 -5.37 5.69 7.48
CA SER A 90 -5.30 5.94 8.91
C SER A 90 -5.89 4.76 9.69
N PRO A 91 -5.44 4.49 10.94
CA PRO A 91 -6.06 3.47 11.77
C PRO A 91 -7.58 3.64 11.91
N GLY A 92 -8.30 2.52 11.92
CA GLY A 92 -9.76 2.48 12.12
C GLY A 92 -10.61 2.47 10.84
N TYR A 93 -10.02 2.75 9.67
CA TYR A 93 -10.76 2.77 8.39
C TYR A 93 -10.60 1.51 7.55
N VAL A 94 -9.46 0.82 7.67
CA VAL A 94 -9.15 -0.36 6.85
C VAL A 94 -8.98 -1.55 7.76
N TRP A 95 -9.93 -2.47 7.67
CA TRP A 95 -9.94 -3.73 8.39
C TRP A 95 -9.81 -4.90 7.43
N ARG A 96 -9.12 -5.96 7.84
CA ARG A 96 -8.87 -7.13 6.98
C ARG A 96 -10.12 -7.92 6.61
N THR A 97 -11.17 -7.78 7.41
CA THR A 97 -12.48 -8.38 7.18
C THR A 97 -13.26 -7.66 6.09
N ASP A 98 -13.05 -6.35 5.94
CA ASP A 98 -13.88 -5.49 5.08
C ASP A 98 -13.16 -5.08 3.80
N CYS A 99 -11.84 -4.99 3.84
CA CYS A 99 -10.99 -4.49 2.77
C CYS A 99 -9.95 -5.54 2.37
N PHE A 100 -9.91 -5.91 1.10
CA PHE A 100 -8.94 -6.89 0.57
C PHE A 100 -7.98 -6.25 -0.43
N PHE A 101 -6.68 -6.52 -0.30
CA PHE A 101 -5.67 -6.31 -1.32
C PHE A 101 -5.57 -7.55 -2.22
N VAL A 102 -5.69 -7.33 -3.51
CA VAL A 102 -5.57 -8.37 -4.53
C VAL A 102 -4.18 -8.32 -5.15
N SER A 103 -3.31 -9.21 -4.71
CA SER A 103 -2.05 -9.45 -5.41
C SER A 103 -2.32 -10.28 -6.65
N HIS A 104 -1.88 -9.80 -7.82
CA HIS A 104 -2.20 -10.44 -9.09
C HIS A 104 -1.01 -10.41 -10.05
N PHE A 105 -1.02 -11.36 -10.98
CA PHE A 105 0.08 -11.52 -11.93
C PHE A 105 -0.23 -10.80 -13.25
N TRP A 106 0.65 -9.89 -13.68
CA TRP A 106 0.55 -9.25 -14.99
C TRP A 106 0.88 -10.23 -16.12
N ARG A 107 -0.12 -10.55 -16.95
CA ARG A 107 0.01 -11.48 -18.09
C ARG A 107 0.52 -10.81 -19.36
N SER A 108 0.23 -9.53 -19.56
CA SER A 108 0.77 -8.71 -20.65
C SER A 108 1.09 -7.31 -20.14
N ARG A 109 1.73 -6.47 -20.97
CA ARG A 109 2.04 -5.07 -20.63
C ARG A 109 0.79 -4.18 -20.65
N GLU A 110 -0.20 -4.57 -21.44
CA GLU A 110 -1.40 -3.79 -21.73
C GLU A 110 -2.52 -4.06 -20.71
N HIS A 111 -2.54 -5.26 -20.13
CA HIS A 111 -3.58 -5.65 -19.18
C HIS A 111 -3.11 -6.80 -18.28
N PRO A 112 -3.38 -6.74 -16.96
CA PRO A 112 -2.93 -7.77 -16.05
C PRO A 112 -3.60 -9.13 -16.27
N ASP A 113 -4.91 -9.12 -16.53
CA ASP A 113 -5.70 -10.33 -16.79
C ASP A 113 -6.63 -10.17 -18.01
N PRO A 114 -6.10 -10.22 -19.25
CA PRO A 114 -6.84 -9.90 -20.46
C PRO A 114 -8.15 -10.68 -20.64
N ASP A 115 -8.15 -11.95 -20.19
CA ASP A 115 -9.27 -12.88 -20.34
C ASP A 115 -10.19 -12.93 -19.10
N GLY A 116 -9.85 -12.19 -18.04
CA GLY A 116 -10.58 -12.19 -16.76
C GLY A 116 -10.53 -13.52 -16.01
N THR A 117 -9.57 -14.40 -16.32
CA THR A 117 -9.51 -15.74 -15.72
C THR A 117 -9.11 -15.70 -14.26
N THR A 118 -8.12 -14.87 -13.90
CA THR A 118 -7.71 -14.70 -12.50
C THR A 118 -8.78 -13.95 -11.72
N LEU A 119 -9.40 -12.91 -12.32
CA LEU A 119 -10.52 -12.20 -11.70
C LEU A 119 -11.66 -13.16 -11.32
N ARG A 120 -12.06 -14.08 -12.20
CA ARG A 120 -13.13 -15.05 -11.89
C ARG A 120 -12.82 -15.94 -10.69
N LEU A 121 -11.54 -16.28 -10.48
CA LEU A 121 -11.12 -17.03 -9.29
C LEU A 121 -11.29 -16.19 -8.02
N HIS A 122 -10.85 -14.92 -8.05
CA HIS A 122 -11.08 -13.99 -6.93
C HIS A 122 -12.56 -13.77 -6.65
N GLN A 123 -13.38 -13.59 -7.68
CA GLN A 123 -14.83 -13.44 -7.53
C GLN A 123 -15.44 -14.68 -6.90
N ALA A 124 -15.11 -15.89 -7.36
CA ALA A 124 -15.65 -17.12 -6.80
C ALA A 124 -15.24 -17.33 -5.32
N GLU A 125 -14.02 -16.98 -4.95
CA GLU A 125 -13.52 -17.07 -3.58
C GLU A 125 -14.19 -16.04 -2.65
N LEU A 126 -14.37 -14.81 -3.14
CA LEU A 126 -14.85 -13.67 -2.33
C LEU A 126 -16.36 -13.50 -2.32
N GLU A 127 -17.09 -13.98 -3.33
CA GLU A 127 -18.54 -13.89 -3.42
C GLU A 127 -19.29 -14.43 -2.19
N PRO A 128 -18.92 -15.59 -1.59
CA PRO A 128 -19.61 -16.10 -0.40
C PRO A 128 -19.20 -15.39 0.91
N GLN A 129 -18.17 -14.57 0.90
CA GLN A 129 -17.62 -13.92 2.10
C GLN A 129 -18.24 -12.54 2.33
N THR A 130 -18.30 -12.07 3.57
CA THR A 130 -18.67 -10.68 3.90
C THR A 130 -17.44 -9.79 3.79
N TRP A 131 -17.50 -8.77 2.94
CA TRP A 131 -16.47 -7.74 2.72
C TRP A 131 -17.08 -6.60 1.90
N SER A 132 -16.42 -5.44 1.90
CA SER A 132 -16.98 -4.20 1.34
C SER A 132 -16.16 -3.62 0.19
N TYR A 133 -14.83 -3.68 0.30
CA TYR A 133 -13.91 -2.98 -0.58
C TYR A 133 -12.74 -3.85 -1.04
N ILE A 134 -12.31 -3.66 -2.28
CA ILE A 134 -11.12 -4.28 -2.84
C ILE A 134 -10.15 -3.23 -3.33
N TRP A 135 -8.88 -3.50 -3.08
CA TRP A 135 -7.77 -2.76 -3.63
C TRP A 135 -7.02 -3.63 -4.66
N VAL A 136 -6.98 -3.15 -5.90
CA VAL A 136 -6.13 -3.69 -6.97
C VAL A 136 -5.40 -2.50 -7.56
N ASP A 137 -4.07 -2.54 -7.65
CA ASP A 137 -3.25 -1.45 -8.22
C ASP A 137 -3.79 -0.96 -9.59
N TRP A 138 -4.16 -1.88 -10.49
CA TRP A 138 -4.66 -1.62 -11.83
C TRP A 138 -5.97 -0.83 -11.84
N THR A 139 -6.83 -1.06 -10.84
CA THR A 139 -8.16 -0.46 -10.73
C THR A 139 -8.19 0.74 -9.78
N CYS A 140 -7.27 0.79 -8.82
CA CYS A 140 -7.28 1.75 -7.71
C CYS A 140 -6.14 2.78 -7.80
N MET A 141 -5.23 2.65 -8.76
CA MET A 141 -4.21 3.66 -9.04
C MET A 141 -4.23 4.07 -10.51
N PRO A 142 -3.97 5.35 -10.83
CA PRO A 142 -3.84 5.80 -12.19
C PRO A 142 -2.83 4.97 -12.99
N GLN A 143 -3.20 4.56 -14.20
CA GLN A 143 -2.41 3.69 -15.06
C GLN A 143 -1.94 4.45 -16.30
N HIS A 144 -0.82 4.05 -16.92
CA HIS A 144 -0.29 4.74 -18.10
C HIS A 144 -1.28 4.77 -19.28
N PRO A 145 -1.39 5.87 -20.06
CA PRO A 145 -0.72 7.16 -19.87
C PRO A 145 -1.34 7.95 -18.71
N ARG A 146 -0.50 8.58 -17.90
CA ARG A 146 -0.90 9.37 -16.74
C ARG A 146 -0.74 10.86 -17.03
N SER A 147 -1.70 11.66 -16.59
CA SER A 147 -1.50 13.11 -16.48
C SER A 147 -0.46 13.44 -15.40
N PRO A 148 0.04 14.69 -15.32
CA PRO A 148 0.94 15.08 -14.23
C PRO A 148 0.33 14.93 -12.83
N SER A 149 -0.97 15.20 -12.65
CA SER A 149 -1.68 15.00 -11.38
C SER A 149 -1.78 13.51 -11.02
N GLU A 150 -2.11 12.67 -12.01
CA GLU A 150 -2.17 11.21 -11.86
C GLU A 150 -0.80 10.60 -11.56
N GLN A 151 0.27 11.11 -12.16
CA GLN A 151 1.63 10.69 -11.85
C GLN A 151 1.98 10.97 -10.39
N LYS A 152 1.66 12.16 -9.87
CA LYS A 152 1.88 12.50 -8.45
C LYS A 152 1.10 11.58 -7.52
N TYR A 153 -0.17 11.31 -7.79
CA TYR A 153 -0.94 10.33 -7.00
C TYR A 153 -0.36 8.92 -7.09
N PHE A 154 0.00 8.45 -8.29
CA PHE A 154 0.59 7.12 -8.47
C PHE A 154 1.88 6.94 -7.67
N SER A 155 2.81 7.90 -7.73
CA SER A 155 4.06 7.83 -6.96
C SER A 155 3.79 7.74 -5.45
N ARG A 156 2.78 8.46 -4.95
CA ARG A 156 2.34 8.38 -3.54
C ARG A 156 1.69 7.04 -3.20
N GLY A 157 0.85 6.51 -4.08
CA GLY A 157 0.24 5.19 -3.94
C GLY A 157 1.30 4.10 -3.83
N LEU A 158 2.33 4.11 -4.70
CA LEU A 158 3.44 3.17 -4.62
C LEU A 158 4.20 3.27 -3.29
N ARG A 159 4.47 4.49 -2.82
CA ARG A 159 5.15 4.72 -1.53
C ARG A 159 4.36 4.22 -0.33
N THR A 160 3.03 4.23 -0.42
CA THR A 160 2.13 3.81 0.68
C THR A 160 1.62 2.38 0.52
N MET A 161 2.05 1.66 -0.52
CA MET A 161 1.63 0.30 -0.84
C MET A 161 1.80 -0.66 0.34
N SER A 162 2.93 -0.57 1.04
CA SER A 162 3.20 -1.38 2.23
C SER A 162 2.10 -1.21 3.28
N GLY A 163 1.64 0.02 3.49
CA GLY A 163 0.52 0.32 4.39
C GLY A 163 -0.79 -0.33 3.94
N ILE A 164 -1.06 -0.40 2.63
CA ILE A 164 -2.26 -1.08 2.10
C ILE A 164 -2.18 -2.58 2.39
N ILE A 165 -1.06 -3.21 2.01
CA ILE A 165 -0.83 -4.65 2.19
C ILE A 165 -0.98 -5.04 3.68
N ARG A 166 -0.40 -4.27 4.59
CA ARG A 166 -0.42 -4.58 6.04
C ARG A 166 -1.81 -4.50 6.67
N ASN A 167 -2.68 -3.63 6.16
CA ASN A 167 -3.95 -3.28 6.81
C ASN A 167 -5.16 -3.99 6.18
N THR A 168 -5.02 -4.51 4.96
CA THR A 168 -6.07 -5.25 4.26
C THR A 168 -5.95 -6.77 4.45
N GLY A 169 -7.02 -7.51 4.16
CA GLY A 169 -6.95 -8.93 3.89
C GLY A 169 -6.15 -9.15 2.60
N PHE A 170 -5.45 -10.28 2.46
CA PHE A 170 -4.59 -10.52 1.30
C PHE A 170 -5.11 -11.71 0.51
N ILE A 171 -5.46 -11.48 -0.75
CA ILE A 171 -5.92 -12.54 -1.66
C ILE A 171 -5.07 -12.56 -2.91
N TYR A 172 -4.81 -13.77 -3.40
CA TYR A 172 -3.97 -14.03 -4.56
C TYR A 172 -4.46 -15.25 -5.32
N PHE A 173 -4.16 -15.28 -6.62
CA PHE A 173 -4.22 -16.47 -7.46
C PHE A 173 -3.12 -16.36 -8.51
N TYR A 174 -2.04 -17.11 -8.33
CA TYR A 174 -0.88 -17.01 -9.21
C TYR A 174 -0.86 -18.12 -10.26
N PRO A 175 -0.33 -17.85 -11.46
CA PRO A 175 0.04 -18.91 -12.40
C PRO A 175 1.20 -19.76 -11.83
N PRO A 176 1.62 -20.84 -12.52
CA PRO A 176 2.88 -21.49 -12.21
C PRO A 176 4.03 -20.49 -12.04
N PHE A 177 4.92 -20.78 -11.08
CA PHE A 177 5.91 -19.84 -10.58
C PHE A 177 6.68 -19.09 -11.68
N LYS A 178 6.75 -17.77 -11.50
CA LYS A 178 7.61 -16.86 -12.26
C LYS A 178 8.17 -15.80 -11.29
N PRO A 179 9.47 -15.48 -11.37
CA PRO A 179 10.14 -14.66 -10.36
C PRO A 179 9.85 -13.16 -10.58
N ARG A 180 8.69 -12.69 -10.09
CA ARG A 180 8.31 -11.26 -10.10
C ARG A 180 8.63 -10.63 -8.76
N LEU A 181 9.52 -9.64 -8.75
CA LEU A 181 10.00 -9.04 -7.50
C LEU A 181 8.89 -8.29 -6.74
N TRP A 182 7.99 -7.59 -7.43
CA TRP A 182 6.81 -6.97 -6.82
C TRP A 182 5.93 -7.99 -6.07
N ILE A 183 5.65 -9.15 -6.70
CA ILE A 183 4.85 -10.22 -6.06
C ILE A 183 5.57 -10.80 -4.84
N LEU A 184 6.88 -11.07 -4.95
CA LEU A 184 7.68 -11.53 -3.82
C LEU A 184 7.60 -10.54 -2.64
N TYR A 185 7.73 -9.24 -2.95
CA TYR A 185 7.65 -8.19 -1.95
C TYR A 185 6.27 -8.12 -1.29
N GLU A 186 5.18 -8.13 -2.06
CA GLU A 186 3.81 -8.13 -1.54
C GLU A 186 3.56 -9.29 -0.57
N ILE A 187 4.00 -10.49 -0.96
CA ILE A 187 3.90 -11.69 -0.13
C ILE A 187 4.77 -11.54 1.14
N ALA A 188 6.01 -11.06 1.00
CA ALA A 188 6.92 -10.89 2.13
C ALA A 188 6.43 -9.84 3.13
N GLU A 189 5.94 -8.70 2.63
CA GLU A 189 5.35 -7.64 3.44
C GLU A 189 4.18 -8.19 4.25
N TYR A 190 3.24 -8.89 3.62
CA TYR A 190 2.13 -9.50 4.36
C TYR A 190 2.62 -10.58 5.33
N HIS A 191 3.39 -11.56 4.85
CA HIS A 191 3.82 -12.71 5.64
C HIS A 191 4.65 -12.34 6.88
N LEU A 192 5.52 -11.33 6.77
CA LEU A 192 6.46 -10.96 7.84
C LEU A 192 5.90 -9.91 8.81
N THR A 193 4.79 -9.25 8.47
CA THR A 193 4.19 -8.19 9.30
C THR A 193 2.77 -8.49 9.78
N CYS A 194 2.22 -9.66 9.45
CA CYS A 194 0.86 -10.07 9.79
C CYS A 194 0.84 -11.34 10.65
N VAL A 195 0.10 -11.29 11.76
CA VAL A 195 -0.20 -12.49 12.57
C VAL A 195 -1.12 -13.40 11.77
N GLY A 196 -0.88 -14.73 11.84
CA GLY A 196 -1.64 -15.75 11.11
C GLY A 196 -0.99 -16.22 9.81
N GLY A 197 -0.04 -15.45 9.27
CA GLY A 197 0.69 -15.81 8.05
C GLY A 197 -0.20 -15.92 6.82
N ILE A 198 0.28 -16.64 5.81
CA ILE A 198 -0.46 -16.93 4.57
C ILE A 198 -0.68 -18.43 4.49
N GLN A 199 -1.89 -18.85 4.12
CA GLN A 199 -2.16 -20.26 3.89
C GLN A 199 -1.29 -20.77 2.75
N LYS A 200 -0.58 -21.87 3.00
CA LYS A 200 0.29 -22.49 2.01
C LYS A 200 -0.53 -23.20 0.92
N THR A 201 -0.49 -22.67 -0.28
CA THR A 201 -1.05 -23.25 -1.51
C THR A 201 0.05 -23.49 -2.55
N PRO A 202 -0.14 -24.38 -3.54
CA PRO A 202 0.91 -24.71 -4.51
C PRO A 202 1.45 -23.51 -5.31
N ASP A 203 0.63 -22.48 -5.53
CA ASP A 203 0.96 -21.28 -6.32
C ASP A 203 1.76 -20.24 -5.53
N ILE A 204 1.63 -20.19 -4.20
CA ILE A 204 2.42 -19.28 -3.33
C ILE A 204 3.65 -19.95 -2.71
N GLU A 205 3.64 -21.28 -2.59
CA GLU A 205 4.67 -22.03 -1.89
C GLU A 205 6.11 -21.69 -2.30
N PRO A 206 6.45 -21.56 -3.61
CA PRO A 206 7.80 -21.17 -4.00
C PRO A 206 8.22 -19.81 -3.44
N PHE A 207 7.31 -18.84 -3.39
CA PHE A 207 7.61 -17.52 -2.82
C PHE A 207 7.87 -17.61 -1.32
N LEU A 208 7.08 -18.40 -0.57
CA LEU A 208 7.30 -18.62 0.86
C LEU A 208 8.64 -19.31 1.14
N GLN A 209 9.03 -20.28 0.31
CA GLN A 209 10.35 -20.91 0.39
C GLN A 209 11.47 -19.90 0.14
N HIS A 210 11.30 -19.03 -0.86
CA HIS A 210 12.30 -17.99 -1.15
C HIS A 210 12.36 -16.95 -0.02
N ILE A 211 11.25 -16.62 0.65
CA ILE A 211 11.26 -15.75 1.84
C ILE A 211 12.06 -16.38 2.98
N ASN A 212 11.88 -17.68 3.24
CA ASN A 212 12.69 -18.39 4.23
C ASN A 212 14.18 -18.41 3.82
N GLU A 213 14.49 -18.63 2.53
CA GLU A 213 15.87 -18.55 2.03
C GLU A 213 16.47 -17.14 2.20
N MET A 214 15.68 -16.08 2.01
CA MET A 214 16.13 -14.71 2.30
C MET A 214 16.46 -14.52 3.78
N ILE A 215 15.65 -15.10 4.68
CA ILE A 215 15.92 -15.09 6.13
C ILE A 215 17.21 -15.86 6.46
N GLU A 216 17.48 -16.98 5.81
CA GLU A 216 18.66 -17.79 6.10
C GLU A 216 19.96 -17.25 5.48
N LYS A 217 19.91 -16.87 4.21
CA LYS A 217 21.11 -16.57 3.40
C LYS A 217 21.27 -15.10 3.06
N GLY A 218 20.14 -14.42 2.85
CA GLY A 218 20.10 -12.99 2.54
C GLY A 218 19.29 -12.72 1.29
N VAL A 219 18.79 -11.48 1.17
CA VAL A 219 17.91 -11.06 0.09
C VAL A 219 18.64 -11.11 -1.24
N LEU A 220 19.76 -10.40 -1.40
CA LEU A 220 20.47 -10.29 -2.68
C LEU A 220 20.87 -11.65 -3.27
N GLU A 221 21.38 -12.56 -2.44
CA GLU A 221 21.75 -13.92 -2.87
C GLU A 221 20.53 -14.69 -3.39
N THR A 222 19.41 -14.62 -2.66
CA THR A 222 18.17 -15.29 -3.04
C THR A 222 17.56 -14.70 -4.32
N LEU A 223 17.54 -13.36 -4.43
CA LEU A 223 17.03 -12.67 -5.62
C LEU A 223 17.83 -13.05 -6.87
N ALA A 224 19.16 -13.09 -6.76
CA ALA A 224 20.05 -13.49 -7.85
C ALA A 224 19.88 -14.97 -8.23
N LYS A 225 19.83 -15.86 -7.23
CA LYS A 225 19.68 -17.31 -7.43
C LYS A 225 18.38 -17.67 -8.16
N HIS A 226 17.27 -17.01 -7.85
CA HIS A 226 15.95 -17.31 -8.41
C HIS A 226 15.54 -16.36 -9.54
N HIS A 227 16.45 -15.51 -10.00
CA HIS A 227 16.26 -14.59 -11.12
C HIS A 227 15.05 -13.65 -10.94
N TYR A 228 14.86 -13.12 -9.73
CA TYR A 228 13.85 -12.09 -9.48
C TYR A 228 14.24 -10.78 -10.13
N ASP A 229 13.29 -10.18 -10.85
CA ASP A 229 13.53 -8.95 -11.60
C ASP A 229 12.32 -8.00 -11.58
N CYS A 230 12.59 -6.74 -11.88
CA CYS A 230 11.64 -5.67 -12.18
C CYS A 230 11.89 -5.12 -13.57
N TYR A 231 10.89 -4.50 -14.17
CA TYR A 231 11.09 -3.82 -15.45
C TYR A 231 11.95 -2.54 -15.28
N GLU A 232 11.79 -1.85 -14.16
CA GLU A 232 12.52 -0.62 -13.83
C GLU A 232 13.57 -0.91 -12.74
N ASP A 233 14.80 -0.44 -12.94
CA ASP A 233 15.89 -0.57 -11.96
C ASP A 233 15.55 0.13 -10.63
N TYR A 234 14.80 1.24 -10.72
CA TYR A 234 14.32 1.98 -9.55
C TYR A 234 13.45 1.11 -8.63
N ASP A 235 12.48 0.40 -9.22
CA ASP A 235 11.62 -0.52 -8.47
C ASP A 235 12.45 -1.63 -7.83
N ARG A 236 13.44 -2.16 -8.56
CA ARG A 236 14.32 -3.20 -8.03
C ARG A 236 15.05 -2.74 -6.77
N GLN A 237 15.64 -1.54 -6.79
CA GLN A 237 16.31 -0.98 -5.61
C GLN A 237 15.32 -0.72 -4.47
N PHE A 238 14.16 -0.11 -4.77
CA PHE A 238 13.13 0.21 -3.80
C PHE A 238 12.62 -1.04 -3.06
N LEU A 239 12.29 -2.10 -3.80
CA LEU A 239 11.79 -3.35 -3.24
C LEU A 239 12.87 -4.13 -2.49
N THR A 240 14.12 -4.12 -3.00
CA THR A 240 15.25 -4.75 -2.31
C THR A 240 15.48 -4.11 -0.93
N SER A 241 15.41 -2.77 -0.86
CA SER A 241 15.56 -2.03 0.40
C SER A 241 14.52 -2.45 1.44
N TRP A 242 13.25 -2.57 1.02
CA TRP A 242 12.18 -3.06 1.89
C TRP A 242 12.37 -4.52 2.31
N LEU A 243 12.68 -5.41 1.37
CA LEU A 243 12.89 -6.83 1.64
C LEU A 243 14.01 -7.06 2.65
N GLU A 244 15.14 -6.37 2.49
CA GLU A 244 16.27 -6.50 3.42
C GLU A 244 15.91 -6.01 4.82
N LEU A 245 15.19 -4.90 4.91
CA LEU A 245 14.75 -4.38 6.21
C LEU A 245 13.78 -5.34 6.92
N LEU A 246 12.79 -5.88 6.20
CA LEU A 246 11.85 -6.89 6.73
C LEU A 246 12.60 -8.15 7.21
N VAL A 247 13.53 -8.64 6.41
CA VAL A 247 14.35 -9.81 6.75
C VAL A 247 15.23 -9.55 7.97
N LEU A 248 15.84 -8.37 8.08
CA LEU A 248 16.63 -7.98 9.25
C LEU A 248 15.77 -7.97 10.51
N PHE A 249 14.58 -7.35 10.47
CA PHE A 249 13.67 -7.38 11.62
C PHE A 249 13.30 -8.79 12.04
N ARG A 250 13.09 -9.69 11.07
CA ARG A 250 12.78 -11.08 11.37
C ARG A 250 13.97 -11.84 11.97
N ARG A 251 15.18 -11.64 11.46
CA ARG A 251 16.43 -12.24 12.00
C ARG A 251 16.75 -11.76 13.42
N LEU A 252 16.37 -10.52 13.74
CA LEU A 252 16.54 -9.93 15.06
C LEU A 252 15.41 -10.29 16.04
N GLU A 253 14.48 -11.15 15.62
CA GLU A 253 13.33 -11.59 16.43
C GLU A 253 12.50 -10.43 16.99
N ILE A 254 12.42 -9.32 16.25
CA ILE A 254 11.66 -8.16 16.69
C ILE A 254 10.17 -8.51 16.70
N ASN A 255 9.50 -8.15 17.79
CA ASN A 255 8.07 -8.36 17.93
C ASN A 255 7.29 -7.70 16.77
N ILE A 256 6.32 -8.42 16.22
CA ILE A 256 5.57 -8.02 15.03
C ILE A 256 4.83 -6.69 15.20
N ASP A 257 4.30 -6.38 16.38
CA ASP A 257 3.62 -5.11 16.63
C ASP A 257 4.61 -3.95 16.59
N PHE A 258 5.84 -4.16 17.05
CA PHE A 258 6.90 -3.17 16.96
C PHE A 258 7.41 -3.00 15.53
N ILE A 259 7.55 -4.08 14.77
CA ILE A 259 7.82 -4.02 13.32
C ILE A 259 6.76 -3.15 12.63
N ARG A 260 5.47 -3.44 12.86
CA ARG A 260 4.36 -2.67 12.26
C ARG A 260 4.46 -1.18 12.60
N LYS A 261 4.72 -0.83 13.87
CA LYS A 261 4.91 0.57 14.29
C LYS A 261 6.04 1.26 13.53
N ILE A 262 7.19 0.62 13.37
CA ILE A 262 8.33 1.17 12.63
C ILE A 262 7.96 1.32 11.15
N MET A 263 7.39 0.29 10.54
CA MET A 263 7.02 0.27 9.13
C MET A 263 5.93 1.32 8.82
N ASP A 264 4.94 1.48 9.69
CA ASP A 264 3.92 2.51 9.58
C ASP A 264 4.56 3.90 9.69
N HIS A 265 5.41 4.14 10.68
CA HIS A 265 6.13 5.41 10.81
C HIS A 265 6.94 5.72 9.53
N MET A 266 7.66 4.74 8.96
CA MET A 266 8.38 4.92 7.70
C MET A 266 7.49 5.16 6.48
N THR A 267 6.30 4.56 6.47
CA THR A 267 5.33 4.68 5.36
C THR A 267 4.73 6.08 5.34
N TRP A 268 4.36 6.60 6.51
CA TRP A 268 3.63 7.86 6.64
C TRP A 268 4.54 9.08 6.78
N PHE A 269 5.72 8.90 7.36
CA PHE A 269 6.62 10.00 7.68
C PHE A 269 7.92 9.87 6.92
N ASN A 270 8.24 10.90 6.16
CA ASN A 270 9.54 11.04 5.53
C ASN A 270 10.53 11.67 6.51
N VAL A 271 11.09 10.88 7.42
CA VAL A 271 12.12 11.38 8.35
C VAL A 271 13.48 11.33 7.66
N LEU A 272 14.10 12.51 7.50
CA LEU A 272 15.49 12.62 7.09
C LEU A 272 16.41 12.26 8.27
N GLY A 273 17.28 11.28 8.07
CA GLY A 273 18.25 10.84 9.07
C GLY A 273 17.73 9.74 10.00
N ASP A 274 18.14 9.82 11.26
CA ASP A 274 17.93 8.75 12.25
C ASP A 274 16.53 8.79 12.87
N GLN A 275 15.78 7.71 12.69
CA GLN A 275 14.56 7.41 13.45
C GLN A 275 14.92 6.59 14.69
N VAL A 276 14.54 7.08 15.87
CA VAL A 276 14.89 6.47 17.15
C VAL A 276 13.66 5.87 17.81
N TYR A 277 13.76 4.59 18.17
CA TYR A 277 12.76 3.82 18.90
C TYR A 277 13.42 3.15 20.11
N PRO A 278 12.66 2.62 21.08
CA PRO A 278 13.23 1.90 22.21
C PRO A 278 14.14 0.74 21.75
N GLY A 279 15.45 0.86 21.99
CA GLY A 279 16.45 -0.15 21.62
C GLY A 279 16.79 -0.25 20.13
N LEU A 280 16.22 0.61 19.28
CA LEU A 280 16.40 0.56 17.82
C LEU A 280 16.60 1.96 17.23
N LYS A 281 17.57 2.10 16.33
CA LYS A 281 17.84 3.32 15.57
C LYS A 281 17.99 2.98 14.10
N LEU A 282 17.24 3.65 13.23
CA LEU A 282 17.15 3.34 11.81
C LEU A 282 17.40 4.57 10.96
N ASN A 283 18.29 4.48 9.98
CA ASN A 283 18.44 5.46 8.91
C ASN A 283 18.24 4.78 7.55
N ARG A 284 17.10 5.06 6.93
CA ARG A 284 16.69 4.39 5.68
C ARG A 284 17.50 4.82 4.46
N TYR A 285 17.97 6.07 4.44
CA TYR A 285 18.70 6.64 3.30
C TYR A 285 20.20 6.36 3.37
N GLU A 286 20.70 5.96 4.55
CA GLU A 286 22.05 5.42 4.72
C GLU A 286 22.07 3.89 4.73
N GLY A 287 20.90 3.23 4.79
CA GLY A 287 20.82 1.78 4.88
C GLY A 287 21.38 1.24 6.19
N ARG A 288 21.18 1.95 7.31
CA ARG A 288 21.76 1.61 8.62
C ARG A 288 20.69 1.29 9.66
N LEU A 289 20.84 0.17 10.36
CA LEU A 289 20.01 -0.24 11.49
C LEU A 289 20.90 -0.56 12.69
N VAL A 290 20.68 0.10 13.82
CA VAL A 290 21.34 -0.23 15.11
C VAL A 290 20.28 -0.81 16.05
N TYR A 291 20.46 -2.05 16.49
CA TYR A 291 19.56 -2.72 17.42
C TYR A 291 20.34 -3.26 18.61
N LEU A 292 19.98 -2.81 19.82
CA LEU A 292 20.66 -3.17 21.07
C LEU A 292 22.19 -3.01 21.02
N GLY A 293 22.66 -1.98 20.31
CA GLY A 293 24.09 -1.66 20.14
C GLY A 293 24.78 -2.36 18.97
N ASN A 294 24.12 -3.31 18.30
CA ASN A 294 24.67 -3.96 17.11
C ASN A 294 24.28 -3.18 15.85
N GLU A 295 25.26 -2.79 15.05
CA GLU A 295 25.05 -2.10 13.78
C GLU A 295 24.97 -3.10 12.61
N LEU A 296 23.95 -2.93 11.78
CA LEU A 296 23.63 -3.74 10.61
C LEU A 296 23.38 -2.81 9.44
N THR A 297 23.65 -3.30 8.23
CA THR A 297 23.44 -2.56 7.00
C THR A 297 22.44 -3.27 6.08
N PHE A 298 21.78 -2.48 5.25
CA PHE A 298 20.89 -2.92 4.17
C PHE A 298 20.98 -1.93 3.00
N THR A 299 20.39 -2.29 1.87
CA THR A 299 20.33 -1.44 0.68
C THR A 299 19.60 -0.14 1.01
N PRO A 300 20.23 1.04 0.82
CA PRO A 300 19.57 2.31 1.09
C PRO A 300 18.37 2.55 0.19
N PHE A 301 17.31 3.11 0.80
CA PHE A 301 16.12 3.51 0.07
C PHE A 301 16.44 4.62 -0.94
N PRO A 302 15.88 4.56 -2.16
CA PRO A 302 16.01 5.66 -3.10
C PRO A 302 15.28 6.90 -2.56
N LYS A 303 15.86 8.08 -2.79
CA LYS A 303 15.19 9.37 -2.53
C LYS A 303 14.23 9.68 -3.66
N TRP A 304 13.04 10.20 -3.34
CA TRP A 304 12.10 10.68 -4.36
C TRP A 304 12.41 12.15 -4.70
N GLU A 305 12.41 12.51 -5.99
CA GLU A 305 12.80 13.85 -6.46
C GLU A 305 11.88 14.99 -5.95
N ASP A 306 10.65 14.64 -5.55
CA ASP A 306 9.64 15.57 -5.02
C ASP A 306 9.63 15.65 -3.48
N GLU A 307 10.72 15.30 -2.78
CA GLU A 307 10.76 15.37 -1.31
C GLU A 307 11.00 16.81 -0.82
N PRO A 308 10.01 17.52 -0.23
CA PRO A 308 10.31 18.69 0.58
C PRO A 308 11.10 18.26 1.83
N ASP A 309 12.04 19.09 2.26
CA ASP A 309 12.78 18.89 3.51
C ASP A 309 11.79 18.76 4.68
N SER A 310 11.83 17.61 5.36
CA SER A 310 10.93 17.21 6.46
C SER A 310 10.81 18.19 7.65
N LEU A 311 11.67 19.21 7.70
CA LEU A 311 11.66 20.26 8.70
C LEU A 311 10.40 21.14 8.65
N ASP A 312 9.75 21.26 7.49
CA ASP A 312 8.60 22.18 7.31
C ASP A 312 7.27 21.59 7.84
N LEU A 313 7.10 20.27 7.80
CA LEU A 313 5.87 19.58 8.25
C LEU A 313 5.80 19.42 9.77
N MET A 314 6.94 19.22 10.45
CA MET A 314 7.00 19.14 11.91
C MET A 314 6.75 20.50 12.58
N ALA A 315 7.06 21.61 11.92
CA ALA A 315 6.74 22.96 12.40
C ALA A 315 5.22 23.20 12.42
N GLN A 316 4.49 22.71 11.40
CA GLN A 316 3.04 22.85 11.31
C GLN A 316 2.28 21.98 12.31
N CYS A 317 2.77 20.77 12.63
CA CYS A 317 2.15 19.92 13.66
C CYS A 317 2.38 20.42 15.10
N ARG A 318 3.48 21.14 15.38
CA ARG A 318 3.75 21.68 16.73
C ARG A 318 2.81 22.83 17.11
N GLU A 319 2.28 23.57 16.14
CA GLU A 319 1.31 24.64 16.40
C GLU A 319 -0.12 24.12 16.61
N GLY A 320 -0.44 22.90 16.15
CA GLY A 320 -1.75 22.25 16.33
C GLY A 320 -1.87 21.30 17.53
N MET A 321 -0.78 21.07 18.28
CA MET A 321 -0.74 20.14 19.44
C MET A 321 -0.57 20.84 20.80
N ILE A 322 -0.96 22.12 20.89
CA ILE A 322 -1.22 22.79 22.17
C ILE A 322 -2.74 22.87 22.31
N VAL A 323 -3.25 22.20 23.36
CA VAL A 323 -4.65 21.98 23.74
C VAL A 323 -5.29 20.74 23.09
N LEU A 324 -4.96 19.56 23.63
CA LEU A 324 -5.88 18.75 24.46
C LEU A 324 -5.09 17.75 25.31
#